data_AF-A0ABD5QVQ5-F1
#
_entry.id   AF-A0ABD5QVQ5-F1
#
_cell.length_a   1.000
_cell.length_b   1.000
_cell.length_c   1.000
_cell.angle_alpha   90.00
_cell.angle_beta   90.00
_cell.angle_gamma   90.00
#
_symmetry.space_group_name_H-M   'P 1'
#
loop_
_entity.id
_entity.type
_entity.pdbx_description
1 polymer ?
#
loop_
_entity_poly.entity_id
_entity_poly.type
_entity_poly.pdbx_seq_one_letter_code
_entity_poly.pdbx_strand_id
1 'polypeptide(L)'
;MTTFELLLQSIDLDTLSRIRTASELISVALGLTISYLAYLGYRRNQSRPMLFIALGFALILGVPGAALVILGFGLNVPVPIVNSVGQVSELAGLVAILYGLWTPQRT
;
A
#
# COMPACT_ATOMS: atom_id res chain seq x y z
N MET A 1 -27.62 29.96 -10.29
CA MET A 1 -26.87 28.73 -9.97
C MET A 1 -27.50 28.16 -8.71
N THR A 2 -28.37 27.17 -8.88
CA THR A 2 -29.45 26.81 -7.97
C THR A 2 -28.94 25.96 -6.80
N THR A 3 -29.45 26.23 -5.60
CA THR A 3 -29.14 25.51 -4.34
C THR A 3 -29.30 23.99 -4.42
N PHE A 4 -30.12 23.50 -5.36
CA PHE A 4 -30.30 22.07 -5.64
C PHE A 4 -29.04 21.40 -6.22
N GLU A 5 -28.33 22.06 -7.13
CA GLU A 5 -27.07 21.57 -7.71
C GLU A 5 -25.99 21.43 -6.64
N LEU A 6 -25.94 22.37 -5.68
CA LEU A 6 -25.01 22.30 -4.56
C LEU A 6 -25.28 21.12 -3.63
N LEU A 7 -26.55 20.73 -3.48
CA LEU A 7 -26.97 19.62 -2.63
C LEU A 7 -26.65 18.26 -3.28
N LEU A 8 -26.89 18.13 -4.59
CA LEU A 8 -26.46 16.95 -5.35
C LEU A 8 -24.94 16.81 -5.35
N GLN A 9 -24.21 17.92 -5.50
CA GLN A 9 -22.75 17.92 -5.50
C GLN A 9 -22.16 17.59 -4.12
N SER A 10 -22.74 18.08 -3.00
CA SER A 10 -22.28 17.68 -1.66
C SER A 10 -22.49 16.18 -1.41
N ILE A 11 -23.63 15.63 -1.83
CA ILE A 11 -23.93 14.20 -1.67
C ILE A 11 -22.96 13.34 -2.49
N ASP A 12 -22.66 13.76 -3.73
CA ASP A 12 -21.74 13.02 -4.60
C ASP A 12 -20.30 13.04 -4.06
N LEU A 13 -19.82 14.20 -3.56
CA LEU A 13 -18.50 14.33 -2.92
C LEU A 13 -18.37 13.52 -1.62
N ASP A 14 -19.39 13.55 -0.77
CA ASP A 14 -19.39 12.80 0.49
C ASP A 14 -19.39 11.30 0.24
N THR A 15 -20.15 10.86 -0.75
CA THR A 15 -20.22 9.46 -1.17
C THR A 15 -18.91 9.01 -1.82
N LEU A 16 -18.33 9.81 -2.71
CA LEU A 16 -17.02 9.54 -3.32
C LEU A 16 -15.93 9.42 -2.24
N SER A 17 -15.89 10.37 -1.31
CA SER A 17 -14.91 10.40 -0.22
C SER A 17 -15.01 9.15 0.66
N ARG A 18 -16.24 8.75 1.02
CA ARG A 18 -16.48 7.53 1.81
C ARG A 18 -16.07 6.26 1.06
N ILE A 19 -16.43 6.14 -0.23
CA ILE A 19 -16.07 4.98 -1.05
C ILE A 19 -14.57 4.89 -1.23
N ARG A 20 -13.91 6.02 -1.52
CA ARG A 20 -12.45 6.08 -1.66
C ARG A 20 -11.77 5.66 -0.36
N THR A 21 -12.22 6.19 0.77
CA THR A 21 -11.70 5.84 2.10
C THR A 21 -11.88 4.35 2.40
N ALA A 22 -13.06 3.79 2.14
CA ALA A 22 -13.34 2.38 2.36
C ALA A 22 -12.47 1.49 1.46
N SER A 23 -12.31 1.86 0.19
CA SER A 23 -11.42 1.17 -0.75
C SER A 23 -9.97 1.20 -0.28
N GLU A 24 -9.47 2.36 0.16
CA GLU A 24 -8.11 2.49 0.69
C GLU A 24 -7.92 1.60 1.93
N LEU A 25 -8.84 1.64 2.89
CA LEU A 25 -8.82 0.77 4.08
C LEU A 25 -8.75 -0.72 3.73
N ILE A 26 -9.55 -1.15 2.74
CA ILE A 26 -9.52 -2.53 2.25
C ILE A 26 -8.17 -2.85 1.60
N SER A 27 -7.64 -1.95 0.76
CA SER A 27 -6.33 -2.10 0.15
C SER A 27 -5.21 -2.23 1.18
N VAL A 28 -5.25 -1.45 2.27
CA VAL A 28 -4.28 -1.56 3.38
C VAL A 28 -4.40 -2.90 4.09
N ALA A 29 -5.63 -3.29 4.46
CA ALA A 29 -5.87 -4.56 5.14
C ALA A 29 -5.40 -5.74 4.28
N LEU A 30 -5.67 -5.71 2.97
CA LEU A 30 -5.18 -6.70 2.02
C LEU A 30 -3.65 -6.66 1.90
N GLY A 31 -3.04 -5.49 1.80
CA GLY A 31 -1.58 -5.33 1.74
C GLY A 31 -0.87 -5.92 2.98
N LEU A 32 -1.39 -5.63 4.17
CA LEU A 32 -0.92 -6.22 5.43
C LEU A 32 -1.11 -7.75 5.45
N THR A 33 -2.27 -8.23 5.00
CA THR A 33 -2.56 -9.66 4.94
C THR A 33 -1.61 -10.38 3.99
N ILE A 34 -1.39 -9.85 2.79
CA ILE A 34 -0.48 -10.40 1.78
C ILE A 34 0.96 -10.40 2.32
N SER A 35 1.39 -9.31 2.95
CA SER A 35 2.71 -9.22 3.60
C SER A 35 2.87 -10.29 4.70
N TYR A 36 1.83 -10.48 5.52
CA TYR A 36 1.84 -11.48 6.59
C TYR A 36 1.88 -12.91 6.03
N LEU A 37 1.11 -13.20 4.96
CA LEU A 37 1.14 -14.49 4.26
C LEU A 37 2.52 -14.76 3.63
N ALA A 38 3.15 -13.75 3.03
CA ALA A 38 4.48 -13.87 2.45
C ALA A 38 5.53 -14.18 3.53
N TYR A 39 5.45 -13.52 4.70
CA TYR A 39 6.29 -13.82 5.86
C TYR A 39 6.10 -15.25 6.36
N LEU A 40 4.85 -15.73 6.41
CA LEU A 40 4.55 -17.09 6.84
C LEU A 40 5.06 -18.14 5.84
N GLY A 41 4.98 -17.86 4.54
CA GLY A 41 5.57 -18.67 3.47
C GLY A 41 7.10 -18.75 3.57
N TYR A 42 7.76 -17.63 3.92
CA TYR A 42 9.19 -17.61 4.18
C TYR A 42 9.58 -18.53 5.35
N ARG A 43 8.87 -18.43 6.46
CA ARG A 43 9.14 -19.26 7.65
C ARG A 43 8.99 -20.76 7.36
N ARG A 44 8.13 -21.15 6.40
CA ARG A 44 7.87 -22.54 6.05
C ARG A 44 8.89 -23.13 5.06
N ASN A 45 9.50 -22.33 4.18
CA ASN A 45 10.33 -22.86 3.08
C ASN A 45 11.84 -22.55 3.20
N GLN A 46 12.29 -21.79 4.21
CA GLN A 46 13.73 -21.54 4.54
C GLN A 46 14.61 -21.06 3.36
N SER A 47 14.01 -20.57 2.28
CA SER A 47 14.74 -20.15 1.09
C SER A 47 15.12 -18.68 1.27
N ARG A 48 16.40 -18.38 1.47
CA ARG A 48 16.96 -17.01 1.63
C ARG A 48 16.49 -15.99 0.55
N PRO A 49 16.26 -16.37 -0.72
CA PRO A 49 15.71 -15.46 -1.74
C PRO A 49 14.26 -15.01 -1.45
N MET A 50 13.47 -15.84 -0.76
CA MET A 50 12.05 -15.62 -0.54
C MET A 50 11.77 -14.49 0.47
N LEU A 51 12.73 -14.19 1.37
CA LEU A 51 12.64 -13.02 2.27
C LEU A 51 12.63 -11.71 1.52
N PHE A 52 13.53 -11.55 0.55
CA PHE A 52 13.67 -10.30 -0.19
C PHE A 52 12.43 -10.02 -1.03
N ILE A 53 11.82 -11.06 -1.59
CA ILE A 53 10.54 -10.97 -2.32
C ILE A 53 9.40 -10.61 -1.36
N ALA A 54 9.31 -11.27 -0.20
CA ALA A 54 8.29 -10.97 0.82
C ALA A 54 8.43 -9.54 1.36
N LEU A 55 9.65 -9.08 1.61
CA LEU A 55 9.96 -7.72 2.05
C LEU A 55 9.62 -6.71 0.95
N GLY A 56 9.90 -7.02 -0.31
CA GLY A 56 9.53 -6.19 -1.44
C GLY A 56 8.01 -6.03 -1.59
N PHE A 57 7.25 -7.12 -1.43
CA PHE A 57 5.79 -7.07 -1.38
C PHE A 57 5.26 -6.25 -0.19
N ALA A 58 5.88 -6.38 0.98
CA ALA A 58 5.55 -5.57 2.15
C ALA A 58 5.78 -4.07 1.91
N LEU A 59 6.88 -3.72 1.23
CA LEU A 59 7.21 -2.33 0.88
C LEU A 59 6.32 -1.76 -0.23
N ILE A 60 5.93 -2.57 -1.22
CA ILE A 60 5.11 -2.11 -2.36
C ILE A 60 3.63 -2.00 -1.98
N LEU A 61 3.09 -2.92 -1.17
CA LEU A 61 1.66 -2.91 -0.82
C LEU A 61 1.38 -2.44 0.59
N GLY A 62 2.21 -2.82 1.55
CA GLY A 62 2.01 -2.50 2.97
C GLY A 62 2.31 -1.04 3.29
N VAL A 63 3.46 -0.53 2.85
CA VAL A 63 3.90 0.83 3.19
C VAL A 63 3.06 1.94 2.55
N PRO A 64 2.77 1.97 1.23
CA PRO A 64 1.90 3.00 0.67
C PRO A 64 0.48 2.94 1.24
N GLY A 65 -0.04 1.74 1.50
CA GLY A 65 -1.31 1.58 2.21
C GLY A 65 -1.26 2.19 3.61
N ALA A 66 -0.28 1.78 4.43
CA ALA A 66 -0.10 2.32 5.77
C ALA A 66 0.14 3.84 5.77
N ALA A 67 0.88 4.36 4.80
CA ALA A 67 1.10 5.80 4.64
C ALA A 67 -0.22 6.54 4.32
N LEU A 68 -1.08 6.00 3.47
CA LEU A 68 -2.40 6.58 3.20
C LEU A 68 -3.27 6.64 4.46
N VAL A 69 -3.32 5.56 5.23
CA VAL A 69 -4.13 5.51 6.46
C VAL A 69 -3.54 6.40 7.56
N ILE A 70 -2.23 6.35 7.79
CA ILE A 70 -1.59 7.06 8.91
C ILE A 70 -1.36 8.54 8.58
N LEU A 71 -0.74 8.87 7.44
CA LEU A 71 -0.46 10.25 7.07
C LEU A 71 -1.68 10.93 6.47
N GLY A 72 -2.40 10.27 5.57
CA GLY A 72 -3.59 10.83 4.93
C GLY A 72 -4.74 10.99 5.92
N PHE A 73 -5.12 9.91 6.61
CA PHE A 73 -6.28 9.92 7.49
C PHE A 73 -5.96 10.35 8.93
N GLY A 74 -4.85 9.88 9.49
CA GLY A 74 -4.47 10.16 10.88
C GLY A 74 -3.88 11.55 11.10
N LEU A 75 -3.09 12.07 10.16
CA LEU A 75 -2.36 13.34 10.30
C LEU A 75 -2.83 14.43 9.31
N ASN A 76 -3.81 14.15 8.44
CA ASN A 76 -4.33 15.04 7.41
C ASN A 76 -3.22 15.73 6.58
N VAL A 77 -2.19 14.95 6.25
CA VAL A 77 -1.02 15.42 5.51
C VAL A 77 -1.41 15.60 4.04
N PRO A 78 -0.93 16.65 3.36
CA PRO A 78 -1.16 16.85 1.93
C PRO A 78 -0.86 15.60 1.10
N VAL A 79 -1.83 15.21 0.25
CA VAL A 79 -1.78 14.06 -0.66
C VAL A 79 -0.45 13.92 -1.44
N PRO A 80 0.20 15.01 -1.90
CA PRO A 80 1.50 14.91 -2.58
C PRO A 80 2.58 14.22 -1.73
N ILE A 81 2.63 14.52 -0.43
CA ILE A 81 3.66 13.98 0.47
C ILE A 81 3.44 12.48 0.69
N VAL A 82 2.18 12.08 0.87
CA VAL A 82 1.81 10.66 1.04
C VAL A 82 2.16 9.85 -0.21
N ASN A 83 1.90 10.40 -1.39
CA ASN A 83 2.28 9.79 -2.66
C ASN A 83 3.81 9.70 -2.85
N SER A 84 4.57 10.71 -2.42
CA SER A 84 6.03 10.65 -2.48
C SER A 84 6.59 9.54 -1.59
N VAL A 85 6.07 9.37 -0.37
CA VAL A 85 6.46 8.25 0.52
C VAL A 85 6.11 6.91 -0.11
N GLY A 86 4.92 6.80 -0.72
CA GLY A 86 4.51 5.62 -1.47
C GLY A 86 5.47 5.27 -2.60
N GLN A 87 5.79 6.24 -3.47
CA GLN A 87 6.72 6.04 -4.59
C GLN A 87 8.13 5.62 -4.15
N VAL A 88 8.67 6.23 -3.11
CA VAL A 88 10.00 5.86 -2.59
C VAL A 88 9.99 4.44 -2.04
N SER A 89 8.92 4.06 -1.34
CA SER A 89 8.76 2.70 -0.83
C SER A 89 8.56 1.67 -1.96
N GLU A 90 7.85 2.05 -3.01
CA GLU A 90 7.61 1.21 -4.18
C GLU A 90 8.92 0.93 -4.93
N LEU A 91 9.75 1.97 -5.13
CA LEU A 91 11.10 1.83 -5.68
C LEU A 91 11.97 0.93 -4.81
N ALA A 92 11.99 1.14 -3.50
CA ALA A 92 12.75 0.30 -2.58
C ALA A 92 12.27 -1.16 -2.57
N GLY A 93 10.96 -1.37 -2.69
CA GLY A 93 10.38 -2.70 -2.78
C GLY A 93 10.69 -3.40 -4.10
N LEU A 94 10.69 -2.68 -5.24
CA LEU A 94 11.11 -3.21 -6.54
C LEU A 94 12.58 -3.61 -6.51
N VAL A 95 13.45 -2.80 -5.92
CA VAL A 95 14.87 -3.13 -5.71
C VAL A 95 15.01 -4.38 -4.83
N ALA A 96 14.21 -4.51 -3.78
CA ALA A 96 14.20 -5.70 -2.93
C ALA A 96 13.78 -6.97 -3.69
N ILE A 97 12.73 -6.90 -4.52
CA ILE A 97 12.31 -8.02 -5.38
C ILE A 97 13.42 -8.37 -6.37
N LEU A 98 14.01 -7.37 -7.03
CA LEU A 98 15.08 -7.56 -8.00
C LEU A 98 16.31 -8.23 -7.37
N TYR A 99 16.69 -7.79 -6.16
CA TYR A 99 17.79 -8.38 -5.40
C TYR A 99 17.48 -9.83 -4.98
N GLY A 100 16.24 -10.10 -4.56
CA GLY A 100 15.77 -11.45 -4.25
C GLY A 100 15.85 -12.40 -5.44
N LEU A 101 15.54 -11.91 -6.65
CA LEU A 101 15.63 -12.69 -7.88
C LEU A 101 17.08 -12.84 -8.38
N TRP A 102 17.90 -11.80 -8.24
CA TRP A 102 19.28 -11.81 -8.71
C TRP A 102 20.21 -12.65 -7.83
N THR A 103 19.87 -12.83 -6.55
CA THR A 103 20.63 -13.71 -5.66
C THR A 103 20.58 -15.14 -6.23
N PRO A 104 21.68 -15.65 -6.81
CA PRO A 104 21.64 -16.90 -7.56
C PRO A 104 21.34 -18.04 -6.59
N GLN A 105 20.28 -18.79 -6.89
CA GLN A 105 20.02 -20.08 -6.26
C GLN A 105 21.08 -21.05 -6.76
N ARG A 106 22.26 -21.05 -6.13
CA ARG A 106 23.25 -22.12 -6.33
C ARG A 106 22.66 -23.37 -5.68
N THR A 107 22.00 -24.19 -6.51
CA THR A 107 21.79 -25.63 -6.25
C THR A 107 23.12 -26.34 -6.23
#